data_AF-A0AAW0L0D8-F1
#
_entry.id   AF-A0AAW0L0D8-F1
#
_cell.length_a   1.000
_cell.length_b   1.000
_cell.length_c   1.000
_cell.angle_alpha   90.00
_cell.angle_beta   90.00
_cell.angle_gamma   90.00
#
_symmetry.space_group_name_H-M   'P 1'
#
loop_
_entity.id
_entity.type
_entity.pdbx_description
1 polymer ?
#
loop_
_entity_poly.entity_id
_entity_poly.type
_entity_poly.pdbx_seq_one_letter_code
_entity_poly.pdbx_strand_id
1 'polypeptide(L)'
;MKFECSELNLWKEALSSYSTRLESLNKPNLISFDDFNRHQLPPILRSRNPNPYITTAELSKLMQWKLTRGKWRPRLLDFVSSLDEAVVKSASEKAFQSLPDVSKAVSELTVLKGVGPATASAVLAAYAPDVAPFMSDECSELNLWKEALSSYSTRLESLNKPNLISFDDFNRHQLPPILRSRNPNPYITTAELSKLMQWKLTRGKWRPRLLDFVSSLDEAVVKSASENAFQSLPDVSKAVSELTVLKGVGPATASAVLAAYAPDVAPFMSDEAMVAALGNSKDYSLKQYLLFANKLQTKAKELSSENETFTPSDVERALWSSAMETKQLASHPDADSKAKPSKSSKRKRKP
;
A
#
# COMPACT_ATOMS: atom_id res chain seq x y z
N MET A 1 23.85 -3.76 -6.35
CA MET A 1 22.47 -4.14 -5.98
C MET A 1 22.51 -5.57 -5.47
N LYS A 2 22.11 -5.85 -4.23
CA LYS A 2 21.91 -7.23 -3.77
C LYS A 2 20.46 -7.58 -4.09
N PHE A 3 20.26 -8.45 -5.08
CA PHE A 3 18.93 -9.02 -5.34
C PHE A 3 18.62 -10.05 -4.26
N GLU A 4 17.35 -10.15 -3.86
CA GLU A 4 16.89 -11.11 -2.82
C GLU A 4 17.11 -12.58 -3.24
N CYS A 5 17.13 -12.86 -4.55
CA CYS A 5 17.48 -14.15 -5.12
C CYS A 5 18.77 -14.03 -5.96
N SER A 6 19.85 -14.68 -5.52
CA SER A 6 21.12 -14.78 -6.25
C SER A 6 21.29 -16.07 -7.05
N GLU A 7 20.32 -17.00 -6.97
CA GLU A 7 20.43 -18.31 -7.62
C GLU A 7 20.06 -18.25 -9.11
N LEU A 8 21.06 -18.38 -9.97
CA LEU A 8 20.91 -18.33 -11.42
C LEU A 8 19.91 -19.36 -11.98
N ASN A 9 19.80 -20.53 -11.37
CA ASN A 9 18.90 -21.59 -11.83
C ASN A 9 17.43 -21.22 -11.64
N LEU A 10 17.08 -20.57 -10.52
CA LEU A 10 15.72 -20.07 -10.29
C LEU A 10 15.34 -18.99 -11.31
N TRP A 11 16.28 -18.12 -11.69
CA TRP A 11 16.05 -17.13 -12.75
C TRP A 11 15.85 -17.78 -14.13
N LYS A 12 16.61 -18.83 -14.46
CA LYS A 12 16.46 -19.57 -15.72
C LYS A 12 15.11 -20.31 -15.79
N GLU A 13 14.73 -20.96 -14.70
CA GLU A 13 13.45 -21.65 -14.59
C GLU A 13 12.28 -20.66 -14.63
N ALA A 14 12.39 -19.53 -13.95
CA ALA A 14 11.42 -18.45 -14.08
C ALA A 14 11.34 -17.99 -15.54
N LEU A 15 12.45 -17.76 -16.23
CA LEU A 15 12.39 -17.31 -17.63
C LEU A 15 11.75 -18.36 -18.55
N SER A 16 12.06 -19.66 -18.38
CA SER A 16 11.54 -20.74 -19.24
C SER A 16 10.04 -20.97 -19.05
N SER A 17 9.52 -20.75 -17.84
CA SER A 17 8.10 -20.91 -17.50
C SER A 17 7.24 -19.68 -17.81
N TYR A 18 7.82 -18.60 -18.35
CA TYR A 18 7.12 -17.35 -18.60
C TYR A 18 5.87 -17.52 -19.47
N SER A 19 5.96 -18.24 -20.60
CA SER A 19 4.82 -18.41 -21.51
C SER A 19 3.68 -19.19 -20.85
N THR A 20 4.00 -20.27 -20.14
CA THR A 20 3.04 -21.08 -19.39
C THR A 20 2.35 -20.26 -18.29
N ARG A 21 3.09 -19.37 -17.60
CA ARG A 21 2.49 -18.44 -16.63
C ARG A 21 1.61 -17.39 -17.28
N LEU A 22 1.96 -16.93 -18.48
CA LEU A 22 1.12 -15.97 -19.20
C LEU A 22 -0.22 -16.62 -19.62
N GLU A 23 -0.18 -17.88 -20.05
CA GLU A 23 -1.35 -18.69 -20.36
C GLU A 23 -2.25 -18.94 -19.14
N SER A 24 -1.65 -19.25 -17.98
CA SER A 24 -2.40 -19.55 -16.76
C SER A 24 -3.20 -18.36 -16.20
N LEU A 25 -2.85 -17.12 -16.55
CA LEU A 25 -3.61 -15.93 -16.17
C LEU A 25 -5.02 -15.89 -16.78
N ASN A 26 -5.28 -16.69 -17.84
CA ASN A 26 -6.57 -16.81 -18.51
C ASN A 26 -7.21 -15.45 -18.87
N LYS A 27 -6.38 -14.48 -19.28
CA LYS A 27 -6.82 -13.14 -19.66
C LYS A 27 -7.02 -13.05 -21.18
N PRO A 28 -8.19 -12.61 -21.66
CA PRO A 28 -8.46 -12.53 -23.10
C PRO A 28 -7.41 -11.71 -23.85
N ASN A 29 -6.98 -12.20 -25.00
CA ASN A 29 -6.03 -11.55 -25.92
C ASN A 29 -4.63 -11.27 -25.36
N LEU A 30 -4.35 -11.61 -24.09
CA LEU A 30 -3.08 -11.29 -23.44
C LEU A 30 -1.89 -11.88 -24.19
N ILE A 31 -2.00 -13.13 -24.64
CA ILE A 31 -0.95 -13.82 -25.40
C ILE A 31 -0.62 -13.06 -26.69
N SER A 32 -1.65 -12.66 -27.44
CA SER A 32 -1.47 -11.89 -28.69
C SER A 32 -0.85 -10.52 -28.44
N PHE A 33 -1.28 -9.83 -27.38
CA PHE A 33 -0.71 -8.55 -26.99
C PHE A 33 0.74 -8.67 -26.50
N ASP A 34 1.08 -9.75 -25.79
CA ASP A 34 2.45 -9.99 -25.31
C ASP A 34 3.39 -10.34 -26.46
N ASP A 35 2.92 -11.13 -27.43
CA ASP A 35 3.65 -11.40 -28.66
C ASP A 35 3.93 -10.11 -29.46
N PHE A 36 2.91 -9.25 -29.59
CA PHE A 36 3.10 -7.95 -30.21
C PHE A 36 4.19 -7.13 -29.49
N ASN A 37 4.12 -7.02 -28.16
CA ASN A 37 5.06 -6.20 -27.41
C ASN A 37 6.48 -6.77 -27.39
N ARG A 38 6.65 -8.09 -27.30
CA ARG A 38 7.96 -8.75 -27.16
C ARG A 38 8.66 -9.04 -28.49
N HIS A 39 7.90 -9.36 -29.54
CA HIS A 39 8.47 -9.88 -30.78
C HIS A 39 8.20 -8.99 -31.99
N GLN A 40 7.03 -8.34 -32.08
CA GLN A 40 6.66 -7.56 -33.26
C GLN A 40 7.08 -6.10 -33.16
N LEU A 41 6.81 -5.44 -32.03
CA LEU A 41 7.08 -4.00 -31.86
C LEU A 41 8.58 -3.67 -31.88
N PRO A 42 9.49 -4.41 -31.21
CA PRO A 42 10.92 -4.08 -31.22
C PRO A 42 11.55 -3.99 -32.62
N PRO A 43 11.39 -4.97 -33.54
CA PRO A 43 11.94 -4.84 -34.89
C PRO A 43 11.27 -3.72 -35.71
N ILE A 44 9.97 -3.45 -35.49
CA ILE A 44 9.28 -2.32 -36.13
C ILE A 44 9.93 -1.00 -35.73
N LEU A 45 10.18 -0.77 -34.44
CA LEU A 45 10.84 0.46 -33.97
C LEU A 45 12.26 0.59 -34.53
N ARG A 46 13.04 -0.50 -34.51
CA ARG A 46 14.43 -0.51 -35.04
C ARG A 46 14.50 -0.28 -36.54
N SER A 47 13.49 -0.71 -37.30
CA SER A 47 13.41 -0.48 -38.75
C SER A 47 13.29 1.00 -39.13
N ARG A 48 12.88 1.86 -38.17
CA ARG A 48 12.71 3.32 -38.35
C ARG A 48 13.98 4.11 -38.01
N ASN A 49 15.08 3.45 -37.69
CA ASN A 49 16.34 4.11 -37.42
C ASN A 49 16.82 4.93 -38.65
N PRO A 50 17.44 6.11 -38.44
CA PRO A 50 17.98 6.64 -37.18
C PRO A 50 16.98 7.39 -36.28
N ASN A 51 15.74 7.61 -36.75
CA ASN A 51 14.72 8.37 -36.01
C ASN A 51 13.55 7.43 -35.66
N PRO A 52 13.75 6.51 -34.70
CA PRO A 52 12.68 5.61 -34.27
C PRO A 52 11.52 6.41 -33.67
N TYR A 53 10.30 5.93 -33.90
CA TYR A 53 9.08 6.48 -33.33
C TYR A 53 8.05 5.38 -33.14
N ILE A 54 7.08 5.59 -32.25
CA ILE A 54 5.88 4.76 -32.14
C ILE A 54 4.69 5.49 -32.74
N THR A 55 3.79 4.76 -33.39
CA THR A 55 2.52 5.32 -33.92
C THR A 55 1.44 5.31 -32.84
N THR A 56 0.36 6.08 -33.01
CA THR A 56 -0.77 6.07 -32.07
C THR A 56 -1.42 4.68 -31.99
N ALA A 57 -1.49 3.95 -33.11
CA ALA A 57 -2.02 2.59 -33.16
C ALA A 57 -1.14 1.59 -32.37
N GLU A 58 0.18 1.65 -32.53
CA GLU A 58 1.11 0.81 -31.79
C GLU A 58 1.12 1.13 -30.29
N LEU A 59 1.08 2.41 -29.93
CA LEU A 59 0.98 2.86 -28.54
C LEU A 59 -0.34 2.40 -27.90
N SER A 60 -1.45 2.43 -28.64
CA SER A 60 -2.74 1.91 -28.19
C SER A 60 -2.68 0.40 -27.94
N LYS A 61 -2.06 -0.36 -28.83
CA LYS A 61 -1.90 -1.82 -28.68
C LYS A 61 -0.95 -2.17 -27.52
N LEU A 62 0.12 -1.41 -27.31
CA LEU A 62 0.99 -1.52 -26.14
C LEU A 62 0.25 -1.15 -24.83
N MET A 63 -0.65 -0.14 -24.86
CA MET A 63 -1.50 0.17 -23.72
C MET A 63 -2.48 -0.99 -23.41
N GLN A 64 -3.09 -1.59 -24.43
CA GLN A 64 -3.95 -2.77 -24.25
C GLN A 64 -3.19 -3.94 -23.62
N TRP A 65 -1.97 -4.21 -24.09
CA TRP A 65 -1.07 -5.17 -23.47
C TRP A 65 -0.87 -4.89 -21.97
N LYS A 66 -0.46 -3.66 -21.64
CA LYS A 66 -0.19 -3.24 -20.26
C LYS A 66 -1.42 -3.36 -19.36
N LEU A 67 -2.57 -2.87 -19.82
CA LEU A 67 -3.83 -2.90 -19.05
C LEU A 67 -4.37 -4.32 -18.87
N THR A 68 -4.13 -5.21 -19.85
CA THR A 68 -4.51 -6.62 -19.73
C THR A 68 -3.62 -7.34 -18.73
N ARG A 69 -2.32 -7.03 -18.68
CA ARG A 69 -1.41 -7.59 -17.68
C ARG A 69 -1.71 -7.12 -16.27
N GLY A 70 -1.93 -5.81 -16.10
CA GLY A 70 -2.09 -5.16 -14.81
C GLY A 70 -3.54 -4.85 -14.42
N LYS A 71 -3.68 -3.75 -13.66
CA LYS A 71 -4.97 -3.17 -13.27
C LYS A 71 -5.67 -2.52 -14.47
N TRP A 72 -6.86 -3.02 -14.80
CA TRP A 72 -7.66 -2.48 -15.89
C TRP A 72 -8.13 -1.03 -15.61
N ARG A 73 -7.70 -0.09 -16.46
CA ARG A 73 -8.06 1.34 -16.38
C ARG A 73 -8.47 1.84 -17.78
N PRO A 74 -9.71 1.60 -18.21
CA PRO A 74 -10.11 1.73 -19.62
C PRO A 74 -9.99 3.15 -20.17
N ARG A 75 -10.20 4.18 -19.33
CA ARG A 75 -10.06 5.59 -19.73
C ARG A 75 -8.66 5.95 -20.24
N LEU A 76 -7.62 5.22 -19.84
CA LEU A 76 -6.26 5.46 -20.34
C LEU A 76 -6.13 5.06 -21.81
N LEU A 77 -6.81 3.98 -22.22
CA LEU A 77 -6.86 3.57 -23.61
C LEU A 77 -7.59 4.63 -24.45
N ASP A 78 -8.73 5.13 -23.97
CA ASP A 78 -9.48 6.19 -24.67
C ASP A 78 -8.61 7.44 -24.91
N PHE A 79 -7.84 7.85 -23.90
CA PHE A 79 -6.91 8.98 -24.06
C PHE A 79 -5.85 8.70 -25.11
N VAL A 80 -5.16 7.56 -25.02
CA VAL A 80 -4.08 7.19 -25.94
C VAL A 80 -4.59 7.07 -27.37
N SER A 81 -5.73 6.40 -27.58
CA SER A 81 -6.31 6.21 -28.92
C SER A 81 -6.83 7.50 -29.54
N SER A 82 -7.02 8.56 -28.75
CA SER A 82 -7.42 9.90 -29.22
C SER A 82 -6.24 10.86 -29.46
N LEU A 83 -5.00 10.43 -29.23
CA LEU A 83 -3.82 11.28 -29.41
C LEU A 83 -3.55 11.54 -30.89
N ASP A 84 -3.12 12.77 -31.18
CA ASP A 84 -2.64 13.13 -32.51
C ASP A 84 -1.36 12.37 -32.87
N GLU A 85 -1.34 11.80 -34.08
CA GLU A 85 -0.26 10.94 -34.58
C GLU A 85 1.08 11.69 -34.63
N ALA A 86 1.10 12.97 -35.02
CA ALA A 86 2.34 13.74 -35.09
C ALA A 86 2.90 14.04 -33.69
N VAL A 87 2.01 14.29 -32.72
CA VAL A 87 2.40 14.49 -31.31
C VAL A 87 3.01 13.22 -30.71
N VAL A 88 2.40 12.05 -30.96
CA VAL A 88 2.93 10.76 -30.48
C VAL A 88 4.30 10.47 -31.08
N LYS A 89 4.46 10.64 -32.39
CA LYS A 89 5.75 10.44 -33.06
C LYS A 89 6.82 11.36 -32.50
N SER A 90 6.55 12.67 -32.44
CA SER A 90 7.52 13.66 -31.95
C SER A 90 7.95 13.39 -30.51
N ALA A 91 7.02 13.05 -29.60
CA ALA A 91 7.35 12.72 -28.22
C ALA A 91 8.23 11.46 -28.13
N SER A 92 7.89 10.42 -28.89
CA SER A 92 8.66 9.17 -28.90
C SER A 92 10.05 9.31 -29.51
N GLU A 93 10.21 10.09 -30.59
CA GLU A 93 11.53 10.38 -31.18
C GLU A 93 12.45 11.05 -30.16
N LYS A 94 11.97 12.10 -29.49
CA LYS A 94 12.72 12.80 -28.42
C LYS A 94 13.08 11.87 -27.27
N ALA A 95 12.16 10.99 -26.89
CA ALA A 95 12.38 10.02 -25.84
C ALA A 95 13.48 9.02 -26.19
N PHE A 96 13.45 8.45 -27.40
CA PHE A 96 14.49 7.52 -27.85
C PHE A 96 15.86 8.21 -28.02
N GLN A 97 15.89 9.46 -28.49
CA GLN A 97 17.11 10.27 -28.58
C GLN A 97 17.69 10.63 -27.20
N SER A 98 16.86 10.65 -26.15
CA SER A 98 17.30 10.95 -24.78
C SER A 98 17.97 9.76 -24.10
N LEU A 99 17.92 8.55 -24.66
CA LEU A 99 18.64 7.40 -24.14
C LEU A 99 20.17 7.62 -24.27
N PRO A 100 20.98 7.21 -23.27
CA PRO A 100 20.63 6.31 -22.15
C PRO A 100 20.04 7.00 -20.89
N ASP A 101 19.73 8.30 -20.91
CA ASP A 101 19.07 8.96 -19.78
C ASP A 101 17.59 8.56 -19.70
N VAL A 102 17.32 7.48 -18.95
CA VAL A 102 15.97 6.92 -18.78
C VAL A 102 15.01 7.91 -18.13
N SER A 103 15.47 8.73 -17.18
CA SER A 103 14.63 9.71 -16.49
C SER A 103 14.11 10.76 -17.47
N LYS A 104 15.03 11.32 -18.27
CA LYS A 104 14.68 12.27 -19.33
C LYS A 104 13.81 11.62 -20.39
N ALA A 105 14.16 10.43 -20.87
CA ALA A 105 13.37 9.70 -21.87
C ALA A 105 11.93 9.41 -21.41
N VAL A 106 11.73 9.07 -20.13
CA VAL A 106 10.39 8.92 -19.55
C VAL A 106 9.65 10.26 -19.53
N SER A 107 10.32 11.36 -19.14
CA SER A 107 9.67 12.68 -19.12
C SER A 107 9.15 13.12 -20.48
N GLU A 108 9.88 12.82 -21.57
CA GLU A 108 9.49 13.15 -22.95
C GLU A 108 8.21 12.41 -23.39
N LEU A 109 7.94 11.21 -22.85
CA LEU A 109 6.73 10.44 -23.14
C LEU A 109 5.55 10.79 -22.23
N THR A 110 5.81 11.17 -20.98
CA THR A 110 4.75 11.49 -19.99
C THR A 110 3.99 12.78 -20.30
N VAL A 111 4.43 13.56 -21.29
CA VAL A 111 3.66 14.69 -21.84
C VAL A 111 2.40 14.23 -22.58
N LEU A 112 2.37 12.98 -23.05
CA LEU A 112 1.22 12.41 -23.76
C LEU A 112 0.11 12.07 -22.76
N LYS A 113 -1.09 12.60 -23.00
CA LYS A 113 -2.25 12.33 -22.16
C LYS A 113 -2.55 10.83 -22.11
N GLY A 114 -2.63 10.27 -20.91
CA GLY A 114 -2.85 8.84 -20.69
C GLY A 114 -1.58 7.99 -20.63
N VAL A 115 -0.41 8.57 -20.92
CA VAL A 115 0.89 7.90 -20.79
C VAL A 115 1.55 8.30 -19.46
N GLY A 116 1.57 7.38 -18.50
CA GLY A 116 2.34 7.52 -17.26
C GLY A 116 3.72 6.86 -17.33
N PRO A 117 4.55 6.96 -16.27
CA PRO A 117 5.91 6.42 -16.24
C PRO A 117 6.03 4.94 -16.63
N ALA A 118 5.09 4.10 -16.22
CA ALA A 118 5.08 2.69 -16.59
C ALA A 118 4.75 2.46 -18.08
N THR A 119 3.85 3.25 -18.68
CA THR A 119 3.61 3.15 -20.14
C THR A 119 4.79 3.71 -20.92
N ALA A 120 5.39 4.81 -20.45
CA ALA A 120 6.59 5.38 -21.04
C ALA A 120 7.76 4.38 -21.01
N SER A 121 8.04 3.75 -19.87
CA SER A 121 9.09 2.73 -19.77
C SER A 121 8.80 1.49 -20.61
N ALA A 122 7.54 1.10 -20.84
CA ALA A 122 7.21 0.02 -21.77
C ALA A 122 7.59 0.36 -23.22
N VAL A 123 7.32 1.60 -23.66
CA VAL A 123 7.72 2.08 -24.99
C VAL A 123 9.24 2.09 -25.13
N LEU A 124 9.96 2.57 -24.12
CA LEU A 124 11.43 2.58 -24.11
C LEU A 124 12.01 1.16 -24.10
N ALA A 125 11.44 0.25 -23.30
CA ALA A 125 11.85 -1.14 -23.23
C ALA A 125 11.63 -1.90 -24.54
N ALA A 126 10.58 -1.55 -25.30
CA ALA A 126 10.36 -2.14 -26.62
C ALA A 126 11.49 -1.76 -27.61
N TYR A 127 12.07 -0.56 -27.50
CA TYR A 127 13.17 -0.12 -28.36
C TYR A 127 14.54 -0.58 -27.85
N ALA A 128 14.84 -0.32 -26.57
CA ALA A 128 16.15 -0.50 -25.95
C ALA A 128 16.03 -1.20 -24.57
N PRO A 129 15.67 -2.51 -24.54
CA PRO A 129 15.40 -3.23 -23.30
C PRO A 129 16.61 -3.34 -22.37
N ASP A 130 17.84 -3.33 -22.92
CA ASP A 130 19.08 -3.41 -22.15
C ASP A 130 19.44 -2.09 -21.44
N VAL A 131 18.82 -0.98 -21.86
CA VAL A 131 19.11 0.37 -21.34
C VAL A 131 17.94 0.89 -20.49
N ALA A 132 16.71 0.63 -20.91
CA ALA A 132 15.50 1.12 -20.27
C ALA A 132 14.53 -0.04 -20.00
N PRO A 133 14.69 -0.81 -18.92
CA PRO A 133 13.80 -1.92 -18.60
C PRO A 133 12.37 -1.44 -18.30
N PHE A 134 11.38 -2.28 -18.59
CA PHE A 134 9.97 -1.96 -18.33
C PHE A 134 9.67 -1.91 -16.83
N MET A 135 9.05 -0.82 -16.38
CA MET A 135 8.52 -0.66 -15.03
C MET A 135 7.04 -1.07 -14.99
N SER A 136 6.72 -2.21 -14.36
CA SER A 136 5.33 -2.66 -14.17
C SER A 136 4.62 -1.86 -13.07
N ASP A 137 3.35 -1.50 -13.30
CA ASP A 137 2.48 -0.85 -12.29
C ASP A 137 2.29 -1.75 -11.05
N GLU A 138 2.26 -3.08 -11.22
CA GLU A 138 2.02 -4.03 -10.12
C GLU A 138 3.21 -4.11 -9.16
N CYS A 139 4.44 -4.11 -9.70
CA CYS A 139 5.66 -4.02 -8.88
C CYS A 139 5.72 -2.66 -8.16
N SER A 140 5.23 -1.59 -8.79
CA SER A 140 5.21 -0.26 -8.17
C SER A 140 4.23 -0.17 -7.00
N GLU A 141 3.01 -0.72 -7.12
CA GLU A 141 2.05 -0.70 -6.01
C GLU A 141 2.54 -1.57 -4.84
N LEU A 142 3.02 -2.80 -5.08
CA LEU A 142 3.54 -3.66 -4.00
C LEU A 142 4.72 -3.03 -3.26
N ASN A 143 5.66 -2.42 -3.99
CA ASN A 143 6.80 -1.75 -3.37
C ASN A 143 6.37 -0.56 -2.49
N LEU A 144 5.34 0.20 -2.89
CA LEU A 144 4.80 1.26 -2.04
C LEU A 144 4.20 0.71 -0.73
N TRP A 145 3.51 -0.43 -0.78
CA TRP A 145 2.99 -1.10 0.42
C TRP A 145 4.12 -1.59 1.32
N LYS A 146 5.17 -2.18 0.75
CA LYS A 146 6.38 -2.61 1.46
C LYS A 146 7.08 -1.45 2.14
N GLU A 147 7.31 -0.36 1.42
CA GLU A 147 7.99 0.84 1.91
C GLU A 147 7.18 1.50 3.04
N ALA A 148 5.86 1.62 2.85
CA ALA A 148 4.96 2.12 3.88
C ALA A 148 5.01 1.23 5.13
N LEU A 149 4.99 -0.09 4.98
CA LEU A 149 5.11 -1.02 6.10
C LEU A 149 6.48 -0.94 6.79
N SER A 150 7.58 -0.91 6.04
CA SER A 150 8.94 -0.84 6.60
C SER A 150 9.21 0.48 7.32
N SER A 151 8.53 1.56 6.93
CA SER A 151 8.62 2.85 7.62
C SER A 151 7.86 2.90 8.96
N TYR A 152 7.08 1.88 9.32
CA TYR A 152 6.26 1.90 10.54
C TYR A 152 7.06 2.28 11.81
N SER A 153 8.21 1.64 12.05
CA SER A 153 9.02 1.90 13.24
C SER A 153 9.52 3.35 13.28
N THR A 154 10.01 3.87 12.16
CA THR A 154 10.52 5.26 12.09
C THR A 154 9.40 6.29 12.23
N ARG A 155 8.21 6.00 11.68
CA ARG A 155 7.00 6.83 11.87
C ARG A 155 6.51 6.80 13.31
N LEU A 156 6.66 5.69 14.01
CA LEU A 156 6.28 5.57 15.42
C LEU A 156 7.23 6.36 16.32
N GLU A 157 8.54 6.29 16.05
CA GLU A 157 9.57 7.07 16.74
C GLU A 157 9.38 8.58 16.56
N SER A 158 9.01 9.01 15.36
CA SER A 158 8.82 10.44 15.06
C SER A 158 7.66 11.10 15.83
N LEU A 159 6.73 10.31 16.39
CA LEU A 159 5.67 10.84 17.26
C LEU A 159 6.21 11.38 18.59
N ASN A 160 7.42 10.97 19.00
CA ASN A 160 8.09 11.41 20.22
C ASN A 160 7.20 11.34 21.47
N LYS A 161 6.38 10.29 21.57
CA LYS A 161 5.48 10.05 22.70
C LYS A 161 6.16 9.15 23.73
N PRO A 162 6.06 9.47 25.04
CA PRO A 162 6.73 8.70 26.08
C PRO A 162 6.24 7.26 26.09
N ASN A 163 7.17 6.32 26.25
CA ASN A 163 6.92 4.87 26.35
C ASN A 163 6.24 4.21 25.14
N LEU A 164 5.89 4.94 24.08
CA LEU A 164 5.15 4.40 22.94
C LEU A 164 5.89 3.25 22.26
N ILE A 165 7.21 3.37 22.09
CA ILE A 165 8.05 2.31 21.50
C ILE A 165 8.02 1.04 22.35
N SER A 166 8.14 1.17 23.68
CA SER A 166 8.09 0.02 24.59
C SER A 166 6.70 -0.64 24.59
N PHE A 167 5.63 0.17 24.54
CA PHE A 167 4.27 -0.34 24.45
C PHE A 167 3.99 -1.03 23.11
N ASP A 168 4.53 -0.51 22.01
CA ASP A 168 4.38 -1.11 20.69
C ASP A 168 5.16 -2.42 20.56
N ASP A 169 6.38 -2.47 21.09
CA ASP A 169 7.17 -3.69 21.15
C ASP A 169 6.46 -4.78 21.95
N PHE A 170 5.90 -4.42 23.10
CA PHE A 170 5.04 -5.32 23.87
C PHE A 170 3.87 -5.83 23.03
N ASN A 171 3.12 -4.94 22.37
CA ASN A 171 1.92 -5.33 21.63
C ASN A 171 2.22 -6.17 20.37
N ARG A 172 3.31 -5.88 19.64
CA ARG A 172 3.63 -6.54 18.36
C ARG A 172 4.50 -7.77 18.50
N HIS A 173 5.42 -7.81 19.46
CA HIS A 173 6.44 -8.87 19.52
C HIS A 173 6.30 -9.74 20.77
N GLN A 174 5.93 -9.17 21.92
CA GLN A 174 5.88 -9.91 23.19
C GLN A 174 4.51 -10.56 23.43
N LEU A 175 3.42 -9.81 23.23
CA LEU A 175 2.06 -10.27 23.52
C LEU A 175 1.64 -11.46 22.63
N PRO A 176 1.85 -11.46 21.30
CA PRO A 176 1.42 -12.58 20.46
C PRO A 176 1.97 -13.96 20.88
N PRO A 177 3.30 -14.15 21.13
CA PRO A 177 3.79 -15.43 21.63
C PRO A 177 3.31 -15.76 23.05
N ILE A 178 3.08 -14.76 23.91
CA ILE A 178 2.48 -14.97 25.25
C ILE A 178 1.05 -15.52 25.14
N LEU A 179 0.24 -15.00 24.22
CA LEU A 179 -1.11 -15.52 23.99
C LEU A 179 -1.06 -16.95 23.45
N ARG A 180 -0.19 -17.21 22.46
CA ARG A 180 -0.05 -18.53 21.84
C ARG A 180 0.52 -19.61 22.77
N SER A 181 1.34 -19.25 23.76
CA SER A 181 1.87 -20.22 24.73
C SER A 181 0.81 -20.78 25.67
N ARG A 182 -0.38 -20.16 25.72
CA ARG A 182 -1.53 -20.59 26.53
C ARG A 182 -2.48 -21.53 25.78
N ASN A 183 -2.13 -21.96 24.57
CA ASN A 183 -2.92 -22.94 23.82
C ASN A 183 -3.08 -24.26 24.62
N PRO A 184 -4.25 -24.92 24.56
CA PRO A 184 -5.34 -24.69 23.60
C PRO A 184 -6.34 -23.60 23.98
N ASN A 185 -6.26 -23.01 25.18
CA ASN A 185 -7.19 -21.98 25.66
C ASN A 185 -6.46 -20.65 25.84
N PRO A 186 -6.10 -19.96 24.74
CA PRO A 186 -5.42 -18.68 24.82
C PRO A 186 -6.34 -17.63 25.44
N TYR A 187 -5.75 -16.72 26.21
CA TYR A 187 -6.45 -15.61 26.87
C TYR A 187 -5.52 -14.43 27.08
N ILE A 188 -6.07 -13.25 27.30
CA ILE A 188 -5.34 -12.07 27.79
C ILE A 188 -5.63 -11.86 29.28
N THR A 189 -4.63 -11.42 30.05
CA THR A 189 -4.82 -11.04 31.46
C THR A 189 -5.29 -9.59 31.59
N THR A 190 -5.82 -9.18 32.75
CA THR A 190 -6.20 -7.78 32.98
C THR A 190 -4.98 -6.85 32.87
N ALA A 191 -3.81 -7.29 33.35
CA ALA A 191 -2.56 -6.53 33.26
C ALA A 191 -2.10 -6.34 31.79
N GLU A 192 -2.18 -7.39 30.97
CA GLU A 192 -1.83 -7.33 29.55
C GLU A 192 -2.82 -6.46 28.77
N LEU A 193 -4.12 -6.59 29.04
CA LEU A 193 -5.16 -5.75 28.44
C LEU A 193 -4.98 -4.28 28.80
N SER A 194 -4.60 -3.98 30.05
CA SER A 194 -4.27 -2.63 30.50
C SER A 194 -3.07 -2.06 29.76
N LYS A 195 -2.00 -2.84 29.56
CA LYS A 195 -0.81 -2.43 28.81
C LYS A 195 -1.11 -2.22 27.32
N LEU A 196 -1.95 -3.08 26.72
CA LEU A 196 -2.45 -2.90 25.35
C LEU A 196 -3.34 -1.64 25.23
N MET A 197 -4.16 -1.34 26.23
CA MET A 197 -4.94 -0.08 26.27
C MET A 197 -4.00 1.14 26.34
N GLN A 198 -2.94 1.09 27.15
CA GLN A 198 -1.93 2.15 27.21
C GLN A 198 -1.27 2.36 25.84
N TRP A 199 -0.85 1.29 25.16
CA TRP A 199 -0.36 1.36 23.77
C TRP A 199 -1.35 2.09 22.87
N LYS A 200 -2.61 1.62 22.81
CA LYS A 200 -3.65 2.16 21.93
C LYS A 200 -3.92 3.64 22.18
N LEU A 201 -4.05 4.04 23.44
CA LEU A 201 -4.32 5.44 23.82
C LEU A 201 -3.12 6.34 23.56
N THR A 202 -1.89 5.81 23.67
CA THR A 202 -0.66 6.55 23.38
C THR A 202 -0.47 6.71 21.88
N ARG A 203 -0.68 5.66 21.08
CA ARG A 203 -0.60 5.72 19.60
C ARG A 203 -1.66 6.65 19.02
N GLY A 204 -2.91 6.52 19.47
CA GLY A 204 -4.07 7.26 18.97
C GLY A 204 -4.52 8.44 19.84
N LYS A 205 -5.84 8.62 19.94
CA LYS A 205 -6.48 9.66 20.75
C LYS A 205 -6.52 9.25 22.23
N TRP A 206 -5.91 10.07 23.08
CA TRP A 206 -5.88 9.87 24.53
C TRP A 206 -7.28 9.99 25.16
N ARG A 207 -7.68 8.97 25.92
CA ARG A 207 -8.96 8.89 26.67
C ARG A 207 -8.74 8.12 27.98
N PRO A 208 -8.25 8.78 29.05
CA PRO A 208 -7.70 8.09 30.23
C PRO A 208 -8.73 7.24 30.99
N ARG A 209 -10.00 7.66 31.01
CA ARG A 209 -11.09 6.90 31.65
C ARG A 209 -11.22 5.45 31.16
N LEU A 210 -10.83 5.17 29.91
CA LEU A 210 -10.87 3.80 29.38
C LEU A 210 -9.83 2.90 30.03
N LEU A 211 -8.67 3.46 30.39
CA LEU A 211 -7.63 2.71 31.12
C LEU A 211 -8.11 2.39 32.53
N ASP A 212 -8.75 3.33 33.22
CA ASP A 212 -9.31 3.11 34.55
C ASP A 212 -10.32 1.96 34.56
N PHE A 213 -11.23 1.94 33.58
CA PHE A 213 -12.19 0.84 33.43
C PHE A 213 -11.52 -0.50 33.24
N VAL A 214 -10.58 -0.59 32.29
CA VAL A 214 -9.89 -1.85 31.99
C VAL A 214 -9.06 -2.34 33.16
N SER A 215 -8.38 -1.43 33.87
CA SER A 215 -7.50 -1.78 35.00
C SER A 215 -8.29 -2.27 36.22
N SER A 216 -9.59 -1.95 36.28
CA SER A 216 -10.51 -2.37 37.33
C SER A 216 -11.31 -3.65 37.01
N LEU A 217 -11.10 -4.26 35.84
CA LEU A 217 -11.82 -5.47 35.44
C LEU A 217 -11.34 -6.68 36.25
N ASP A 218 -12.29 -7.54 36.61
CA ASP A 218 -11.99 -8.83 37.22
C ASP A 218 -11.20 -9.74 36.24
N GLU A 219 -10.13 -10.36 36.74
CA GLU A 219 -9.21 -11.18 35.95
C GLU A 219 -9.91 -12.39 35.32
N ALA A 220 -10.85 -13.04 36.03
CA ALA A 220 -11.56 -14.20 35.49
C ALA A 220 -12.52 -13.79 34.36
N VAL A 221 -13.16 -12.63 34.49
CA VAL A 221 -14.03 -12.07 33.44
C VAL A 221 -13.24 -11.72 32.18
N VAL A 222 -12.05 -11.10 32.32
CA VAL A 222 -11.19 -10.77 31.16
C VAL A 222 -10.72 -12.03 30.45
N LYS A 223 -10.26 -13.03 31.21
CA LYS A 223 -9.84 -14.32 30.64
C LYS A 223 -10.98 -14.97 29.87
N SER A 224 -12.13 -15.19 30.52
CA SER A 224 -13.28 -15.85 29.90
C SER A 224 -13.75 -15.15 28.61
N ALA A 225 -13.86 -13.82 28.61
CA ALA A 225 -14.25 -13.07 27.42
C ALA A 225 -13.23 -13.22 26.28
N SER A 226 -11.93 -13.19 26.58
CA SER A 226 -10.89 -13.34 25.56
C SER A 226 -10.75 -14.77 25.04
N GLU A 227 -10.93 -15.80 25.88
CA GLU A 227 -10.96 -17.20 25.44
C GLU A 227 -12.10 -17.42 24.44
N ASN A 228 -13.31 -17.00 24.77
CA ASN A 228 -14.47 -17.10 23.88
C ASN A 228 -14.26 -16.34 22.57
N ALA A 229 -13.63 -15.16 22.65
CA ALA A 229 -13.35 -14.35 21.47
C ALA A 229 -12.36 -15.03 20.52
N PHE A 230 -11.27 -15.58 21.06
CA PHE A 230 -10.26 -16.28 20.28
C PHE A 230 -10.81 -17.58 19.67
N GLN A 231 -11.62 -18.33 20.42
CA GLN A 231 -12.33 -19.52 19.91
C GLN A 231 -13.36 -19.20 18.83
N SER A 232 -13.89 -17.97 18.81
CA SER A 232 -14.86 -17.55 17.80
C SER A 232 -14.24 -17.21 16.45
N LEU A 233 -12.92 -17.06 16.36
CA LEU A 233 -12.25 -16.83 15.08
C LEU A 233 -12.35 -18.08 14.17
N PRO A 234 -12.53 -17.92 12.85
CA PRO A 234 -12.38 -16.69 12.07
C PRO A 234 -13.63 -15.78 12.00
N ASP A 235 -14.71 -16.05 12.76
CA ASP A 235 -15.86 -15.14 12.85
C ASP A 235 -15.51 -13.89 13.66
N VAL A 236 -15.03 -12.87 12.95
CA VAL A 236 -14.64 -11.57 13.51
C VAL A 236 -15.81 -10.86 14.19
N SER A 237 -17.05 -11.03 13.68
CA SER A 237 -18.22 -10.38 14.27
C SER A 237 -18.47 -10.92 15.66
N LYS A 238 -18.52 -12.26 15.78
CA LYS A 238 -18.70 -12.92 17.06
C LYS A 238 -17.53 -12.66 18.01
N ALA A 239 -16.30 -12.76 17.53
CA ALA A 239 -15.10 -12.51 18.35
C ALA A 239 -15.07 -11.10 18.96
N VAL A 240 -15.48 -10.07 18.20
CA VAL A 240 -15.60 -8.71 18.76
C VAL A 240 -16.72 -8.63 19.79
N SER A 241 -17.88 -9.23 19.52
CA SER A 241 -19.00 -9.24 20.45
C SER A 241 -18.61 -9.83 21.81
N GLU A 242 -17.87 -10.93 21.84
CA GLU A 242 -17.35 -11.57 23.07
C GLU A 242 -16.46 -10.62 23.89
N LEU A 243 -15.64 -9.78 23.25
CA LEU A 243 -14.79 -8.80 23.95
C LEU A 243 -15.53 -7.54 24.40
N THR A 244 -16.57 -7.13 23.66
CA THR A 244 -17.31 -5.89 23.96
C THR A 244 -18.20 -5.95 25.21
N VAL A 245 -18.30 -7.13 25.84
CA VAL A 245 -18.93 -7.29 27.16
C VAL A 245 -18.10 -6.64 28.27
N LEU A 246 -16.78 -6.46 28.05
CA LEU A 246 -15.87 -5.86 29.02
C LEU A 246 -16.05 -4.34 29.06
N LYS A 247 -16.26 -3.80 30.26
CA LYS A 247 -16.39 -2.35 30.45
C LYS A 247 -15.12 -1.63 30.00
N GLY A 248 -15.28 -0.64 29.12
CA GLY A 248 -14.16 0.11 28.53
C GLY A 248 -13.59 -0.50 27.24
N VAL A 249 -14.08 -1.67 26.83
CA VAL A 249 -13.70 -2.34 25.57
C VAL A 249 -14.83 -2.17 24.55
N GLY A 250 -14.62 -1.29 23.57
CA GLY A 250 -15.47 -1.20 22.37
C GLY A 250 -14.83 -1.91 21.17
N PRO A 251 -15.47 -1.92 19.98
CA PRO A 251 -14.94 -2.57 18.77
C PRO A 251 -13.49 -2.19 18.44
N ALA A 252 -13.11 -0.92 18.63
CA ALA A 252 -11.73 -0.50 18.41
C ALA A 252 -10.73 -1.16 19.37
N THR A 253 -11.06 -1.32 20.65
CA THR A 253 -10.17 -1.99 21.61
C THR A 253 -10.20 -3.51 21.41
N ALA A 254 -11.38 -4.08 21.15
CA ALA A 254 -11.52 -5.50 20.82
C ALA A 254 -10.66 -5.87 19.60
N SER A 255 -10.67 -5.05 18.54
CA SER A 255 -9.84 -5.27 17.36
C SER A 255 -8.33 -5.26 17.64
N ALA A 256 -7.87 -4.52 18.65
CA ALA A 256 -6.45 -4.53 19.04
C ALA A 256 -6.07 -5.86 19.72
N VAL A 257 -6.95 -6.38 20.58
CA VAL A 257 -6.77 -7.69 21.23
C VAL A 257 -6.76 -8.80 20.18
N LEU A 258 -7.71 -8.77 19.23
CA LEU A 258 -7.78 -9.74 18.15
C LEU A 258 -6.58 -9.65 17.20
N ALA A 259 -6.10 -8.45 16.87
CA ALA A 259 -4.91 -8.26 16.04
C ALA A 259 -3.62 -8.80 16.68
N ALA A 260 -3.51 -8.75 18.01
CA ALA A 260 -2.39 -9.35 18.72
C ALA A 260 -2.42 -10.90 18.67
N TYR A 261 -3.61 -11.50 18.65
CA TYR A 261 -3.77 -12.95 18.62
C TYR A 261 -3.74 -13.55 17.21
N ALA A 262 -4.53 -12.99 16.29
CA ALA A 262 -4.74 -13.47 14.93
C ALA A 262 -4.56 -12.33 13.90
N PRO A 263 -3.32 -11.85 13.70
CA PRO A 263 -3.02 -10.70 12.84
C PRO A 263 -3.41 -10.93 11.38
N ASP A 264 -3.45 -12.19 10.95
CA ASP A 264 -3.86 -12.72 9.64
C ASP A 264 -5.39 -12.68 9.42
N VAL A 265 -6.17 -12.57 10.50
CA VAL A 265 -7.64 -12.54 10.44
C VAL A 265 -8.19 -11.15 10.78
N ALA A 266 -7.77 -10.57 11.90
CA ALA A 266 -8.40 -9.38 12.47
C ALA A 266 -7.42 -8.20 12.52
N PRO A 267 -7.56 -7.18 11.65
CA PRO A 267 -6.72 -5.98 11.74
C PRO A 267 -7.16 -5.07 12.89
N PHE A 268 -6.24 -4.26 13.38
CA PHE A 268 -6.56 -3.22 14.36
C PHE A 268 -7.32 -2.05 13.72
N MET A 269 -8.39 -1.59 14.36
CA MET A 269 -9.21 -0.47 13.90
C MET A 269 -8.58 0.89 14.26
N SER A 270 -7.47 1.26 13.61
CA SER A 270 -6.85 2.58 13.78
C SER A 270 -7.61 3.66 13.00
N ASP A 271 -7.68 4.88 13.55
CA ASP A 271 -8.38 6.01 12.93
C ASP A 271 -7.81 6.33 11.54
N GLU A 272 -6.49 6.27 11.40
CA GLU A 272 -5.81 6.51 10.13
C GLU A 272 -6.13 5.47 9.06
N ALA A 273 -6.03 4.18 9.40
CA ALA A 273 -6.34 3.13 8.44
C ALA A 273 -7.83 3.14 8.07
N MET A 274 -8.71 3.47 9.03
CA MET A 274 -10.14 3.66 8.80
C MET A 274 -10.42 4.79 7.80
N VAL A 275 -9.75 5.94 7.93
CA VAL A 275 -9.86 7.04 6.95
C VAL A 275 -9.35 6.60 5.59
N ALA A 276 -8.20 5.94 5.52
CA ALA A 276 -7.63 5.51 4.25
C ALA A 276 -8.50 4.45 3.54
N ALA A 277 -9.05 3.48 4.28
CA ALA A 277 -9.83 2.39 3.72
C ALA A 277 -11.31 2.75 3.46
N LEU A 278 -11.93 3.55 4.34
CA LEU A 278 -13.38 3.81 4.33
C LEU A 278 -13.75 5.29 4.15
N GLY A 279 -12.79 6.22 4.20
CA GLY A 279 -13.04 7.67 4.12
C GLY A 279 -13.61 8.28 5.41
N ASN A 280 -13.63 7.54 6.52
CA ASN A 280 -14.27 7.93 7.78
C ASN A 280 -13.49 7.36 8.99
N SER A 281 -13.19 8.19 10.00
CA SER A 281 -12.53 7.79 11.27
C SER A 281 -13.44 7.76 12.51
N LYS A 282 -14.67 8.27 12.46
CA LYS A 282 -15.44 8.59 13.68
C LYS A 282 -16.51 7.55 14.05
N ASP A 283 -16.73 6.55 13.21
CA ASP A 283 -17.67 5.47 13.47
C ASP A 283 -16.95 4.23 14.01
N TYR A 284 -17.11 3.99 15.30
CA TYR A 284 -16.53 2.85 16.03
C TYR A 284 -17.54 1.71 16.24
N SER A 285 -18.59 1.62 15.42
CA SER A 285 -19.56 0.54 15.47
C SER A 285 -18.96 -0.78 14.97
N LEU A 286 -19.53 -1.90 15.43
CA LEU A 286 -19.17 -3.24 14.94
C LEU A 286 -19.37 -3.35 13.43
N LYS A 287 -20.49 -2.81 12.91
CA LYS A 287 -20.78 -2.80 11.47
C LYS A 287 -19.65 -2.13 10.67
N GLN A 288 -19.18 -0.98 11.12
CA GLN A 288 -18.10 -0.27 10.44
C GLN A 288 -16.77 -1.04 10.53
N TYR A 289 -16.48 -1.66 11.69
CA TYR A 289 -15.31 -2.51 11.84
C TYR A 289 -15.31 -3.72 10.88
N LEU A 290 -16.46 -4.37 10.67
CA LEU A 290 -16.55 -5.50 9.75
C LEU A 290 -16.28 -5.09 8.29
N LEU A 291 -16.79 -3.94 7.85
CA LEU A 291 -16.48 -3.38 6.53
C LEU A 291 -14.99 -3.08 6.39
N PHE A 292 -14.38 -2.51 7.42
CA PHE A 292 -12.94 -2.24 7.48
C PHE A 292 -12.12 -3.53 7.40
N ALA A 293 -12.40 -4.50 8.27
CA ALA A 293 -11.68 -5.77 8.33
C ALA A 293 -11.75 -6.52 7.00
N ASN A 294 -12.93 -6.58 6.37
CA ASN A 294 -13.11 -7.23 5.07
C ASN A 294 -12.28 -6.57 3.96
N LYS A 295 -12.22 -5.22 3.92
CA LYS A 295 -11.37 -4.51 2.94
C LYS A 295 -9.90 -4.82 3.14
N LEU A 296 -9.42 -4.84 4.38
CA LEU A 296 -8.01 -5.11 4.68
C LEU A 296 -7.65 -6.57 4.42
N GLN A 297 -8.55 -7.52 4.70
CA GLN A 297 -8.39 -8.93 4.32
C GLN A 297 -8.30 -9.10 2.81
N THR A 298 -9.17 -8.42 2.06
CA THR A 298 -9.14 -8.47 0.59
C THR A 298 -7.83 -7.89 0.06
N LYS A 299 -7.41 -6.73 0.57
CA LYS A 299 -6.14 -6.11 0.20
C LYS A 299 -4.93 -6.98 0.57
N ALA A 300 -4.93 -7.61 1.73
CA ALA A 300 -3.88 -8.51 2.18
C ALA A 300 -3.73 -9.71 1.21
N LYS A 301 -4.86 -10.28 0.77
CA LYS A 301 -4.88 -11.35 -0.25
C LYS A 301 -4.37 -10.85 -1.60
N GLU A 302 -4.74 -9.65 -2.02
CA GLU A 302 -4.27 -9.04 -3.27
C GLU A 302 -2.75 -8.77 -3.27
N LEU A 303 -2.16 -8.43 -2.11
CA LEU A 303 -0.73 -8.15 -1.98
C LEU A 303 0.12 -9.42 -1.76
N SER A 304 -0.51 -10.53 -1.37
CA SER A 304 0.20 -11.78 -1.09
C SER A 304 0.47 -12.57 -2.38
N SER A 305 1.61 -13.24 -2.43
CA SER A 305 2.04 -14.16 -3.49
C SER A 305 2.75 -15.39 -2.88
N GLU A 306 3.16 -16.36 -3.69
CA GLU A 306 3.81 -17.59 -3.20
C GLU A 306 5.04 -17.34 -2.30
N ASN A 307 5.78 -16.25 -2.56
CA ASN A 307 6.99 -15.90 -1.81
C ASN A 307 6.77 -14.80 -0.76
N GLU A 308 5.56 -14.26 -0.66
CA GLU A 308 5.31 -13.07 0.14
C GLU A 308 3.92 -13.06 0.75
N THR A 309 3.84 -12.92 2.07
CA THR A 309 2.57 -12.93 2.79
C THR A 309 2.34 -11.58 3.45
N PHE A 310 1.23 -10.94 3.11
CA PHE A 310 0.70 -9.79 3.83
C PHE A 310 -0.46 -10.23 4.72
N THR A 311 -0.42 -9.86 5.99
CA THR A 311 -1.57 -9.99 6.88
C THR A 311 -2.46 -8.74 6.80
N PRO A 312 -3.76 -8.81 7.17
CA PRO A 312 -4.58 -7.63 7.38
C PRO A 312 -3.93 -6.62 8.33
N SER A 313 -3.19 -7.09 9.35
CA SER A 313 -2.44 -6.23 10.26
C SER A 313 -1.24 -5.54 9.61
N ASP A 314 -0.59 -6.15 8.61
CA ASP A 314 0.43 -5.48 7.80
C ASP A 314 -0.18 -4.35 6.96
N VAL A 315 -1.34 -4.62 6.35
CA VAL A 315 -2.07 -3.61 5.57
C VAL A 315 -2.47 -2.43 6.47
N GLU A 316 -2.97 -2.68 7.68
CA GLU A 316 -3.27 -1.63 8.66
C GLU A 316 -2.05 -0.76 8.96
N ARG A 317 -0.90 -1.38 9.25
CA ARG A 317 0.33 -0.65 9.58
C ARG A 317 0.83 0.17 8.41
N ALA A 318 0.81 -0.37 7.20
CA ALA A 318 1.20 0.34 6.00
C ALA A 318 0.30 1.58 5.76
N LEU A 319 -1.02 1.42 5.88
CA LEU A 319 -1.96 2.55 5.78
C LEU A 319 -1.71 3.61 6.86
N TRP A 320 -1.47 3.18 8.09
CA TRP A 320 -1.16 4.09 9.18
C TRP A 320 0.14 4.86 8.94
N SER A 321 1.21 4.18 8.52
CA SER A 321 2.50 4.82 8.21
C SER A 321 2.38 5.87 7.12
N SER A 322 1.64 5.57 6.05
CA SER A 322 1.38 6.52 4.96
C SER A 322 0.57 7.73 5.42
N ALA A 323 -0.42 7.52 6.29
CA ALA A 323 -1.18 8.61 6.88
C ALA A 323 -0.32 9.50 7.80
N MET A 324 0.61 8.91 8.56
CA MET A 324 1.55 9.66 9.40
C MET A 324 2.50 10.53 8.58
N GLU A 325 3.02 10.01 7.46
CA GLU A 325 3.82 10.79 6.52
C GLU A 325 3.09 12.02 6.00
N THR A 326 1.84 11.84 5.57
CA THR A 326 1.01 12.93 5.05
C THR A 326 0.77 14.00 6.12
N LYS A 327 0.52 13.59 7.38
CA LYS A 327 0.36 14.52 8.51
C LYS A 327 1.65 15.28 8.80
N GLN A 328 2.81 14.62 8.70
CA GLN A 328 4.12 15.24 8.94
C GLN A 328 4.44 16.29 7.87
N LEU A 329 4.22 15.98 6.59
CA LEU A 329 4.39 16.92 5.48
C LEU A 329 3.43 18.11 5.60
N ALA A 330 2.19 17.90 6.04
CA ALA A 330 1.24 18.98 6.28
C ALA A 330 1.62 19.89 7.47
N SER A 331 2.34 19.38 8.46
CA SER A 331 2.85 20.16 9.60
C SER A 331 4.13 20.93 9.31
N HIS A 332 4.84 20.58 8.23
CA HIS A 332 6.03 21.27 7.74
C HIS A 332 5.87 21.61 6.25
N PRO A 333 4.99 22.57 5.88
CA PRO A 333 5.03 23.13 4.53
C PRO A 333 6.38 23.85 4.38
N ASP A 334 7.20 23.40 3.43
CA ASP A 334 8.58 23.85 3.26
C ASP A 334 8.73 25.37 3.41
N ALA A 335 9.68 25.73 4.26
CA ALA A 335 10.26 27.05 4.38
C ALA A 335 11.17 27.34 3.18
N ASP A 336 10.64 27.24 1.97
CA ASP A 336 11.36 27.66 0.76
C ASP A 336 10.40 28.23 -0.29
N SER A 337 9.77 29.35 0.06
CA SER A 337 9.13 30.24 -0.89
C SER A 337 9.00 31.67 -0.32
N LYS A 338 10.14 32.30 0.02
CA LYS A 338 10.18 33.76 0.16
C LYS A 338 10.49 34.43 -1.18
N ALA A 339 9.56 34.33 -2.13
CA ALA A 339 9.39 35.39 -3.11
C ALA A 339 8.56 36.50 -2.45
N LYS A 340 9.21 37.59 -2.04
CA LYS A 340 8.55 38.80 -1.53
C LYS A 340 7.71 39.43 -2.66
N PRO A 341 6.45 39.83 -2.40
CA PRO A 341 5.89 41.00 -3.04
C PRO A 341 5.95 42.17 -2.05
N SER A 342 6.61 43.25 -2.48
CA SER A 342 6.54 44.55 -1.82
C SER A 342 5.09 45.04 -1.80
N LYS A 343 4.59 45.42 -0.63
CA LYS A 343 3.39 46.27 -0.51
C LYS A 343 3.75 47.55 0.22
N SER A 344 3.84 48.62 -0.55
CA SER A 344 3.72 49.99 -0.08
C SER A 344 2.26 50.23 0.34
N SER A 345 2.03 50.61 1.61
CA SER A 345 0.93 51.52 1.94
C SER A 345 1.27 52.28 3.22
N LYS A 346 1.63 53.55 3.06
CA LYS A 346 1.66 54.54 4.15
C LYS A 346 0.21 55.02 4.35
N ARG A 347 -0.42 54.65 5.46
CA ARG A 347 -1.67 55.28 5.90
C ARG A 347 -1.32 56.41 6.88
N LYS A 348 -1.40 57.66 6.40
CA LYS A 348 -1.33 58.87 7.23
C LYS A 348 -2.56 58.92 8.14
N ARG A 349 -2.33 59.01 9.45
CA ARG A 349 -3.30 59.56 10.42
C ARG A 349 -3.13 61.08 10.45
N LYS A 350 -4.24 61.82 10.45
CA LYS A 350 -4.33 63.16 11.02
C LYS A 350 -5.59 63.23 11.89
N PRO A 351 -5.57 64.04 12.96
CA PRO A 351 -6.60 64.09 14.00
C PRO A 351 -7.93 64.61 13.48
#